data_AF-A0A975RB68-F1
#
_entry.id   AF-A0A975RB68-F1
#
_cell.length_a   1.000
_cell.length_b   1.000
_cell.length_c   1.000
_cell.angle_alpha   90.00
_cell.angle_beta   90.00
_cell.angle_gamma   90.00
#
_symmetry.space_group_name_H-M   'P 1'
#
loop_
_entity.id
_entity.type
_entity.pdbx_description
1 polymer ?
#
loop_
_entity_poly.entity_id
_entity_poly.type
_entity_poly.pdbx_seq_one_letter_code
_entity_poly.pdbx_strand_id
1 'polypeptide(L)' 'MQPNPIPRPLPGPPPSADATAQQTDPCAGIDEAVAGLDDLEQVPLAEHVERFDAVHTELTVALSSIDKV' A
#
# COMPACT_ATOMS: atom_id res chain seq x y z
N MET A 1 -22.03 53.70 -22.84
CA MET A 1 -21.29 53.08 -21.73
C MET A 1 -20.91 51.67 -22.17
N GLN A 2 -19.62 51.40 -22.40
CA GLN A 2 -19.15 50.08 -22.84
C GLN A 2 -19.09 49.14 -21.62
N PRO A 3 -19.61 47.90 -21.70
CA PRO A 3 -19.53 46.96 -20.58
C PRO A 3 -18.08 46.49 -20.38
N ASN A 4 -17.61 46.59 -19.14
CA ASN A 4 -16.28 46.18 -18.71
C ASN A 4 -16.10 44.64 -18.88
N PRO A 5 -15.02 44.15 -19.51
CA PRO A 5 -14.80 42.72 -19.67
C PRO A 5 -14.45 42.06 -18.34
N ILE A 6 -15.17 41.00 -17.98
CA ILE A 6 -14.96 40.20 -16.77
C ILE A 6 -13.71 39.30 -16.96
N PRO A 7 -12.74 39.27 -16.03
CA PRO A 7 -11.59 38.37 -16.11
C PRO A 7 -12.04 36.91 -16.02
N ARG A 8 -11.59 36.06 -16.95
CA ARG A 8 -11.86 34.61 -16.89
C ARG A 8 -10.86 33.95 -15.94
N PRO A 9 -11.27 32.98 -15.10
CA PRO A 9 -10.34 32.23 -14.27
C PRO A 9 -9.42 31.36 -15.14
N LEU A 10 -8.12 31.41 -14.86
CA LEU A 10 -7.14 30.53 -15.49
C LEU A 10 -7.25 29.13 -14.88
N PRO A 11 -7.19 28.06 -15.69
CA PRO A 11 -7.03 26.70 -15.18
C PRO A 11 -5.77 26.61 -14.30
N GLY A 12 -5.92 26.08 -13.08
CA GLY A 12 -4.80 25.87 -12.17
C GLY A 12 -3.79 24.86 -12.74
N PRO A 13 -2.53 24.88 -12.26
CA PRO A 13 -1.53 23.90 -12.66
C PRO A 13 -2.00 22.48 -12.32
N PRO A 14 -1.64 21.46 -13.12
CA PRO A 14 -1.97 20.08 -12.81
C PRO A 14 -1.33 19.67 -11.47
N PRO A 15 -1.98 18.79 -10.68
CA PRO A 15 -1.34 18.23 -9.50
C PRO A 15 -0.04 17.54 -9.91
N SER A 16 1.06 17.86 -9.23
CA SER A 16 2.34 17.20 -9.40
C SER A 16 2.15 15.69 -9.21
N ALA A 17 2.52 14.90 -10.21
CA ALA A 17 2.39 13.44 -10.22
C ALA A 17 3.33 12.73 -9.22
N ASP A 18 4.03 13.47 -8.36
CA ASP A 18 5.02 12.97 -7.40
C ASP A 18 4.46 12.71 -5.98
N ALA A 19 3.13 12.81 -5.77
CA ALA A 19 2.54 12.66 -4.44
C ALA A 19 2.24 11.20 -4.02
N THR A 20 2.43 10.18 -4.86
CA THR A 20 1.96 8.80 -4.57
C THR A 20 2.87 7.68 -5.03
N ALA A 21 4.17 7.92 -5.23
CA ALA A 21 5.14 6.83 -5.05
C ALA A 21 5.24 6.58 -3.54
N GLN A 22 4.18 6.02 -2.96
CA GLN A 22 4.19 5.53 -1.60
C GLN A 22 5.27 4.44 -1.59
N GLN A 23 6.43 4.80 -1.07
CA GLN A 23 7.50 3.88 -0.75
C GLN A 23 6.97 3.05 0.43
N THR A 24 6.03 2.14 0.12
CA THR A 24 5.46 1.21 1.07
C THR A 24 6.61 0.37 1.56
N ASP A 25 6.85 0.42 2.86
CA ASP A 25 7.87 -0.40 3.49
C ASP A 25 7.60 -1.87 3.11
N PRO A 26 8.53 -2.57 2.44
CA PRO A 26 8.32 -3.95 2.04
C PRO A 26 8.11 -4.88 3.23
N CYS A 27 8.53 -4.47 4.43
CA CYS A 27 8.34 -5.22 5.67
C CYS A 27 6.99 -4.93 6.35
N ALA A 28 6.25 -3.88 5.97
CA ALA A 28 4.97 -3.55 6.63
C ALA A 28 3.93 -4.68 6.53
N GLY A 29 3.87 -5.37 5.38
CA GLY A 29 2.99 -6.54 5.21
C GLY A 29 3.45 -7.76 6.02
N ILE A 30 4.75 -7.88 6.26
CA ILE A 30 5.34 -8.95 7.07
C ILE A 30 4.97 -8.76 8.55
N ASP A 31 5.08 -7.52 9.07
CA ASP A 31 4.74 -7.23 10.46
C ASP A 31 3.26 -7.55 10.77
N GLU A 32 2.35 -7.19 9.85
CA GLU A 32 0.93 -7.51 9.97
C GLU A 32 0.67 -9.02 9.90
N ALA A 33 1.31 -9.72 8.95
CA ALA A 33 1.15 -11.17 8.81
C ALA A 33 1.69 -11.94 10.02
N VAL A 34 2.82 -11.49 10.60
CA VAL A 34 3.42 -12.08 11.80
C VAL A 34 2.55 -11.82 13.03
N ALA A 35 2.00 -10.60 13.20
CA ALA A 35 1.04 -10.33 14.26
C ALA A 35 -0.23 -11.19 14.12
N GLY A 36 -0.62 -11.55 12.89
CA GLY A 36 -1.70 -12.50 12.62
C GLY A 36 -1.44 -13.94 13.09
N LEU A 37 -0.20 -14.28 13.46
CA LEU A 37 0.16 -15.56 14.09
C LEU A 37 -0.02 -15.53 15.62
N ASP A 38 -0.20 -14.36 16.23
CA ASP A 38 -0.55 -14.30 17.64
C ASP A 38 -1.91 -15.01 17.84
N ASP A 39 -2.05 -15.73 18.95
CA ASP A 39 -3.26 -16.46 19.30
C ASP A 39 -3.67 -17.60 18.34
N LEU A 40 -2.73 -18.18 17.58
CA LEU A 40 -2.99 -19.37 16.76
C LEU A 40 -3.67 -20.51 17.54
N GLU A 41 -3.34 -20.68 18.82
CA GLU A 41 -3.98 -21.68 19.69
C GLU A 41 -5.49 -21.46 19.91
N GLN A 42 -6.00 -20.26 19.65
CA GLN A 42 -7.42 -19.92 19.77
C GLN A 42 -8.23 -20.27 18.52
N VAL A 43 -7.56 -20.68 17.43
CA VAL A 43 -8.21 -21.04 16.16
C VAL A 43 -8.01 -22.52 15.80
N PRO A 44 -8.90 -23.11 14.98
CA PRO A 44 -8.74 -24.47 14.49
C PRO A 44 -7.43 -24.65 13.71
N LEU A 45 -6.83 -25.84 13.82
CA LEU A 45 -5.59 -26.21 13.12
C LEU A 45 -5.66 -25.98 11.60
N ALA A 46 -6.84 -26.15 11.00
CA ALA A 46 -7.06 -25.87 9.59
C ALA A 46 -6.74 -24.41 9.21
N GLU A 47 -7.01 -23.46 10.11
CA GLU A 47 -6.73 -22.04 9.88
C GLU A 47 -5.27 -21.65 10.18
N HIS A 48 -4.50 -22.53 10.83
CA HIS A 48 -3.08 -22.27 11.08
C HIS A 48 -2.33 -22.22 9.76
N VAL A 49 -2.61 -23.18 8.88
CA VAL A 49 -1.97 -23.29 7.57
C VAL A 49 -2.20 -22.02 6.75
N GLU A 50 -3.42 -21.50 6.72
CA GLU A 50 -3.75 -20.27 5.98
C GLU A 50 -3.00 -19.05 6.53
N ARG A 51 -2.89 -18.91 7.85
CA ARG A 51 -2.13 -17.82 8.50
C ARG A 51 -0.63 -17.90 8.21
N PHE A 52 -0.05 -19.10 8.24
CA PHE A 52 1.36 -19.30 7.88
C PHE A 52 1.62 -19.06 6.38
N ASP A 53 0.67 -19.44 5.51
CA ASP A 53 0.77 -19.19 4.06
C ASP A 53 0.75 -17.69 3.72
N ALA A 54 -0.05 -16.90 4.45
CA ALA A 54 -0.04 -15.43 4.34
C ALA A 54 1.35 -14.84 4.64
N VAL A 55 2.02 -15.29 5.71
CA VAL A 55 3.38 -14.86 6.04
C VAL A 55 4.38 -15.24 4.93
N HIS A 56 4.30 -16.46 4.39
CA HIS A 56 5.16 -16.87 3.28
C HIS A 56 4.93 -16.04 2.01
N THR A 57 3.68 -15.67 1.74
CA THR A 57 3.33 -14.82 0.60
C THR A 57 3.94 -13.43 0.76
N GLU A 58 3.76 -12.79 1.91
CA GLU A 58 4.32 -11.46 2.19
C GLU A 58 5.85 -11.46 2.14
N LEU A 59 6.49 -12.49 2.70
CA LEU A 59 7.95 -12.64 2.60
C LEU A 59 8.41 -12.79 1.14
N THR A 60 7.69 -13.57 0.33
CA THR A 60 7.99 -13.75 -1.08
C THR A 60 7.85 -12.45 -1.87
N VAL A 61 6.78 -11.67 -1.60
CA VAL A 61 6.55 -10.36 -2.21
C VAL A 61 7.68 -9.39 -1.83
N ALA A 62 8.02 -9.30 -0.55
CA ALA A 62 9.08 -8.42 -0.06
C ALA A 62 10.43 -8.77 -0.69
N LEU A 63 10.82 -10.04 -0.70
CA LEU A 63 12.08 -10.49 -1.31
C LEU A 63 12.10 -10.27 -2.82
N SER A 64 10.99 -10.56 -3.51
CA SER A 64 10.86 -10.34 -4.96
C SER A 64 10.89 -8.85 -5.33
N SER A 65 10.45 -7.97 -4.43
CA SER A 65 10.50 -6.53 -4.64
C SER A 65 11.93 -5.98 -4.58
N ILE A 66 12.80 -6.61 -3.78
CA ILE A 66 14.22 -6.26 -3.63
C ILE A 66 15.06 -6.83 -4.78
N ASP A 67 14.70 -8.02 -5.29
CA ASP A 67 15.46 -8.76 -6.33
C ASP A 67 15.26 -8.24 -7.77
N LYS A 68 14.52 -7.14 -7.99
CA LYS A 68 14.37 -6.55 -9.33
C LYS A 68 15.69 -5.92 -9.82
N VAL A 69 16.48 -6.70 -10.58
CA VAL A 69 17.67 -6.28 -11.35
C VAL A 69 17.32 -5.59 -12.67
#